data_AF-Q9HA72-F1
#
_entry.id   AF-Q9HA72-F1
#
_cell.length_a   1.000
_cell.length_b   1.000
_cell.length_c   1.000
_cell.angle_alpha   90.00
_cell.angle_beta   90.00
_cell.angle_gamma   90.00
#
_symmetry.space_group_name_H-M   'P 1'
#
loop_
_entity.id
_entity.type
_entity.pdbx_description
1 polymer ?
#
loop_
_entity_poly.entity_id
_entity_poly.type
_entity_poly.pdbx_seq_one_letter_code
_entity_poly.pdbx_strand_id
1 'polypeptide(L)'
;MAALIAENFRFLSLFFKSKDVMIFNGLVALGTVGSQELFSVVAFHCPCSPARNYLYGLAAIGVPALVLFIIGIILNNHTWNLVAECQHRRTKNCSAAPTFLLLSSILGRAAVAPVTWSVISLLRGEAYVCALSEFVDPSSLTAREEHFPSAHATEILARFPCKENPDNLSDFREEVSRRLRYESQLFGWLLIGVVAILVFLTKCLKHYCSPLSYRQEAYWAQYRANEDQLFQRTAEVHSRVLAANNVRRFFGFVALNKDDEELIANFPVEGTQPRPQWNAITGVYLYRENQGLPLYSRLHKWAQGLAGNGAAPDNVEMALLPS
;
A
#
# COMPACT_ATOMS: atom_id res chain seq x y z
N MET A 1 35.81 -17.37 -10.88
CA MET A 1 34.33 -17.41 -10.97
C MET A 1 33.62 -16.98 -9.68
N ALA A 2 33.99 -17.49 -8.50
CA ALA A 2 33.33 -17.11 -7.23
C ALA A 2 33.37 -15.60 -6.90
N ALA A 3 34.50 -14.91 -7.16
CA ALA A 3 34.61 -13.47 -6.93
C ALA A 3 33.64 -12.64 -7.82
N LEU A 4 33.49 -13.03 -9.09
CA LEU A 4 32.58 -12.37 -10.03
C LEU A 4 31.11 -12.62 -9.66
N ILE A 5 30.78 -13.81 -9.12
CA ILE A 5 29.46 -14.12 -8.57
C ILE A 5 29.20 -13.27 -7.32
N ALA A 6 30.19 -13.13 -6.42
CA ALA A 6 30.04 -12.33 -5.21
C ALA A 6 29.90 -10.82 -5.50
N GLU A 7 30.65 -10.29 -6.47
CA GLU A 7 30.48 -8.91 -6.93
C GLU A 7 29.15 -8.70 -7.63
N ASN A 8 28.73 -9.62 -8.49
CA ASN A 8 27.41 -9.57 -9.11
C ASN A 8 26.30 -9.65 -8.06
N PHE A 9 26.44 -10.51 -7.05
CA PHE A 9 25.48 -10.63 -5.94
C PHE A 9 25.48 -9.37 -5.07
N ARG A 10 26.64 -8.72 -4.86
CA ARG A 10 26.76 -7.44 -4.15
C ARG A 10 26.16 -6.29 -4.97
N PHE A 11 26.37 -6.27 -6.28
CA PHE A 11 25.76 -5.29 -7.17
C PHE A 11 24.25 -5.48 -7.24
N LEU A 12 23.78 -6.71 -7.38
CA LEU A 12 22.38 -7.09 -7.28
C LEU A 12 21.82 -6.64 -5.93
N SER A 13 22.45 -6.99 -4.80
CA SER A 13 21.94 -6.62 -3.47
C SER A 13 21.93 -5.10 -3.24
N LEU A 14 22.93 -4.37 -3.73
CA LEU A 14 22.94 -2.90 -3.72
C LEU A 14 21.85 -2.32 -4.63
N PHE A 15 21.64 -2.90 -5.81
CA PHE A 15 20.59 -2.50 -6.74
C PHE A 15 19.20 -2.77 -6.15
N PHE A 16 19.01 -3.96 -5.54
CA PHE A 16 17.81 -4.34 -4.78
C PHE A 16 17.57 -3.30 -3.69
N LYS A 17 18.56 -3.06 -2.82
CA LYS A 17 18.47 -2.08 -1.72
C LYS A 17 18.18 -0.65 -2.19
N SER A 18 18.64 -0.26 -3.38
CA SER A 18 18.35 1.06 -3.96
C SER A 18 16.96 1.17 -4.58
N LYS A 19 16.34 0.05 -4.95
CA LYS A 19 15.06 -0.02 -5.69
C LYS A 19 13.98 -0.82 -4.96
N ASP A 20 14.12 -1.03 -3.65
CA ASP A 20 13.25 -1.88 -2.82
C ASP A 20 11.76 -1.65 -3.11
N VAL A 21 11.33 -0.39 -3.25
CA VAL A 21 9.93 -0.04 -3.51
C VAL A 21 9.43 -0.52 -4.88
N MET A 22 10.23 -0.36 -5.94
CA MET A 22 9.83 -0.78 -7.30
C MET A 22 9.73 -2.30 -7.39
N ILE A 23 10.70 -3.00 -6.77
CA ILE A 23 10.79 -4.46 -6.80
C ILE A 23 9.67 -5.06 -5.96
N PHE A 24 9.43 -4.51 -4.77
CA PHE A 24 8.32 -4.90 -3.93
C PHE A 24 6.97 -4.72 -4.65
N ASN A 25 6.73 -3.55 -5.25
CA ASN A 25 5.50 -3.30 -6.00
C ASN A 25 5.33 -4.26 -7.19
N GLY A 26 6.43 -4.58 -7.90
CA GLY A 26 6.43 -5.56 -8.98
C GLY A 26 6.09 -6.97 -8.52
N LEU A 27 6.67 -7.41 -7.39
CA LEU A 27 6.35 -8.71 -6.78
C LEU A 27 4.89 -8.78 -6.31
N VAL A 28 4.37 -7.70 -5.72
CA VAL A 28 2.96 -7.60 -5.33
C VAL A 28 2.04 -7.71 -6.55
N ALA A 29 2.37 -7.03 -7.64
CA ALA A 29 1.58 -7.11 -8.89
C ALA A 29 1.61 -8.52 -9.48
N LEU A 30 2.79 -9.14 -9.60
CA LEU A 30 2.94 -10.51 -10.11
C LEU A 30 2.22 -11.54 -9.23
N GLY A 31 2.35 -11.41 -7.91
CA GLY A 31 1.62 -12.25 -6.95
C GLY A 31 0.12 -12.12 -7.13
N THR A 32 -0.39 -10.90 -7.33
CA THR A 32 -1.82 -10.63 -7.56
C THR A 32 -2.32 -11.30 -8.85
N VAL A 33 -1.54 -11.20 -9.94
CA VAL A 33 -1.87 -11.88 -11.21
C VAL A 33 -1.96 -13.39 -11.00
N GLY A 34 -0.95 -13.99 -10.35
CA GLY A 34 -0.92 -15.42 -10.05
C GLY A 34 -2.10 -15.87 -9.17
N SER A 35 -2.42 -15.11 -8.12
CA SER A 35 -3.59 -15.36 -7.28
C SER A 35 -4.89 -15.28 -8.06
N GLN A 36 -5.02 -14.35 -9.01
CA GLN A 36 -6.21 -14.24 -9.81
C GLN A 36 -6.34 -15.37 -10.83
N GLU A 37 -5.25 -15.81 -11.47
CA GLU A 37 -5.27 -17.00 -12.36
C GLU A 37 -5.75 -18.22 -11.59
N LEU A 38 -5.26 -18.42 -10.36
CA LEU A 38 -5.71 -19.50 -9.50
C LEU A 38 -7.19 -19.35 -9.12
N PHE A 39 -7.63 -18.14 -8.75
CA PHE A 39 -9.02 -17.88 -8.38
C PHE A 39 -9.99 -18.14 -9.52
N SER A 40 -9.69 -17.70 -10.75
CA SER A 40 -10.58 -17.93 -11.90
C SER A 40 -10.69 -19.40 -12.27
N VAL A 41 -9.61 -20.18 -12.08
CA VAL A 41 -9.61 -21.61 -12.41
C VAL A 41 -10.27 -22.45 -11.31
N VAL A 42 -10.07 -22.09 -10.04
CA VAL A 42 -10.42 -22.96 -8.90
C VAL A 42 -11.74 -22.58 -8.22
N ALA A 43 -12.11 -21.30 -8.20
CA ALA A 43 -13.19 -20.81 -7.35
C ALA A 43 -14.30 -20.06 -8.10
N PHE A 44 -14.00 -19.47 -9.25
CA PHE A 44 -14.96 -18.64 -9.98
C PHE A 44 -15.89 -19.50 -10.84
N HIS A 45 -17.13 -19.64 -10.41
CA HIS A 45 -18.21 -20.25 -11.19
C HIS A 45 -19.44 -19.36 -11.14
N CYS A 46 -19.90 -18.88 -12.29
CA CYS A 46 -21.10 -18.04 -12.35
C CYS A 46 -22.34 -18.85 -11.90
N PRO A 47 -23.21 -18.32 -11.03
CA PRO A 47 -24.36 -19.07 -10.50
C PRO A 47 -25.50 -19.26 -11.52
N CYS A 48 -25.45 -18.56 -12.66
CA CYS A 48 -26.41 -18.61 -13.76
C CYS A 48 -27.88 -18.52 -13.33
N SER A 49 -28.12 -17.63 -12.38
CA SER A 49 -29.42 -17.33 -11.81
C SER A 49 -29.63 -15.82 -11.82
N PRO A 50 -30.81 -15.33 -12.27
CA PRO A 50 -31.12 -13.91 -12.25
C PRO A 50 -30.92 -13.29 -10.86
N ALA A 51 -30.47 -12.04 -10.81
CA ALA A 51 -30.03 -11.27 -9.64
C ALA A 51 -28.78 -11.81 -8.91
N ARG A 52 -28.59 -13.13 -8.80
CA ARG A 52 -27.40 -13.72 -8.14
C ARG A 52 -26.14 -13.51 -8.95
N ASN A 53 -26.27 -13.52 -10.27
CA ASN A 53 -25.22 -13.23 -11.23
C ASN A 53 -24.57 -11.87 -10.99
N TYR A 54 -25.38 -10.81 -10.89
CA TYR A 54 -24.93 -9.45 -10.61
C TYR A 54 -24.12 -9.36 -9.32
N LEU A 55 -24.68 -9.83 -8.20
CA LEU A 55 -24.00 -9.77 -6.90
C LEU A 55 -22.71 -10.60 -6.89
N TYR A 56 -22.73 -11.82 -7.43
CA TYR A 56 -21.56 -12.69 -7.43
C TYR A 56 -20.44 -12.15 -8.31
N GLY A 57 -20.76 -11.70 -9.54
CA GLY A 57 -19.78 -11.14 -10.46
C GLY A 57 -19.14 -9.85 -9.93
N LEU A 58 -19.93 -8.94 -9.35
CA LEU A 58 -19.39 -7.73 -8.71
C LEU A 58 -18.57 -8.06 -7.45
N ALA A 59 -19.01 -9.02 -6.63
CA ALA A 59 -18.27 -9.44 -5.46
C ALA A 59 -16.90 -10.02 -5.84
N ALA A 60 -16.82 -10.81 -6.91
CA ALA A 60 -15.56 -11.36 -7.42
C ALA A 60 -14.56 -10.28 -7.87
N ILE A 61 -15.04 -9.16 -8.42
CA ILE A 61 -14.20 -8.02 -8.80
C ILE A 61 -13.81 -7.19 -7.57
N GLY A 62 -14.77 -6.87 -6.69
CA GLY A 62 -14.62 -5.87 -5.64
C GLY A 62 -14.08 -6.40 -4.31
N VAL A 63 -14.55 -7.55 -3.84
CA VAL A 63 -14.22 -8.05 -2.48
C VAL A 63 -12.75 -8.40 -2.33
N PRO A 64 -12.11 -9.17 -3.24
CA PRO A 64 -10.68 -9.45 -3.11
C PRO A 64 -9.82 -8.19 -3.23
N ALA A 65 -10.20 -7.23 -4.09
CA ALA A 65 -9.55 -5.93 -4.14
C ALA A 65 -9.65 -5.20 -2.79
N LEU A 66 -10.83 -5.13 -2.18
CA LEU A 66 -11.01 -4.51 -0.86
C LEU A 66 -10.15 -5.20 0.22
N VAL A 67 -10.10 -6.53 0.24
CA VAL A 67 -9.28 -7.30 1.19
C VAL A 67 -7.79 -6.99 0.99
N LEU A 68 -7.30 -7.00 -0.26
CA LEU A 68 -5.91 -6.65 -0.58
C LEU A 68 -5.56 -5.22 -0.18
N PHE A 69 -6.50 -4.28 -0.35
CA PHE A 69 -6.34 -2.89 0.07
C PHE A 69 -6.20 -2.76 1.58
N ILE A 70 -7.07 -3.44 2.35
CA ILE A 70 -7.02 -3.45 3.82
C ILE A 70 -5.70 -4.06 4.31
N ILE A 71 -5.30 -5.20 3.76
CA ILE A 71 -4.01 -5.85 4.09
C ILE A 71 -2.85 -4.88 3.79
N GLY A 72 -2.87 -4.21 2.64
CA GLY A 72 -1.86 -3.22 2.27
C GLY A 72 -1.77 -2.04 3.24
N ILE A 73 -2.90 -1.57 3.78
CA ILE A 73 -2.92 -0.52 4.82
C ILE A 73 -2.34 -1.03 6.15
N ILE A 74 -2.72 -2.25 6.57
CA ILE A 74 -2.29 -2.86 7.83
C ILE A 74 -0.78 -3.13 7.85
N LEU A 75 -0.22 -3.64 6.75
CA LEU A 75 1.20 -3.97 6.63
C LEU A 75 2.11 -2.75 6.47
N ASN A 76 1.55 -1.55 6.26
CA ASN A 76 2.34 -0.34 6.07
C ASN A 76 2.71 0.29 7.42
N ASN A 77 3.99 0.26 7.79
CA ASN A 77 4.52 0.85 9.02
C ASN A 77 4.18 2.35 9.17
N HIS A 78 4.05 3.09 8.06
CA HIS A 78 3.66 4.51 8.13
C HIS A 78 2.23 4.71 8.62
N THR A 79 1.33 3.75 8.39
CA THR A 79 -0.05 3.77 8.91
C THR A 79 -0.04 3.84 10.44
N TRP A 80 0.71 2.94 11.08
CA TRP A 80 0.80 2.85 12.54
C TRP A 80 1.48 4.08 13.15
N ASN A 81 2.49 4.62 12.49
CA ASN A 81 3.13 5.88 12.92
C ASN A 81 2.16 7.06 12.87
N LEU A 82 1.32 7.14 11.84
CA LEU A 82 0.28 8.17 11.72
C LEU A 82 -0.80 8.00 12.79
N VAL A 83 -1.26 6.77 13.03
CA VAL A 83 -2.24 6.46 14.08
C VAL A 83 -1.70 6.83 15.45
N ALA A 84 -0.45 6.46 15.76
CA ALA A 84 0.20 6.79 17.02
C ALA A 84 0.33 8.32 17.21
N GLU A 85 0.66 9.05 16.15
CA GLU A 85 0.71 10.51 16.17
C GLU A 85 -0.66 11.14 16.45
N CYS A 86 -1.72 10.68 15.76
CA CYS A 86 -3.09 11.14 15.96
C CYS A 86 -3.59 10.85 17.39
N GLN A 87 -3.30 9.66 17.91
CA GLN A 87 -3.66 9.27 19.28
C GLN A 87 -2.96 10.17 20.31
N HIS A 88 -1.67 10.46 20.12
CA HIS A 88 -0.91 11.28 21.07
C HIS A 88 -1.32 12.75 21.02
N ARG A 89 -1.60 13.30 19.82
CA ARG A 89 -1.93 14.72 19.63
C ARG A 89 -3.41 15.08 19.82
N ARG A 90 -4.25 14.13 20.27
CA ARG A 90 -5.64 14.32 20.74
C ARG A 90 -6.40 15.38 19.93
N THR A 91 -6.51 15.13 18.62
CA THR A 91 -7.27 15.90 17.61
C THR A 91 -6.94 17.40 17.45
N LYS A 92 -6.03 18.00 18.23
CA LYS A 92 -5.90 19.47 18.25
C LYS A 92 -4.96 20.09 17.22
N ASN A 93 -4.09 19.33 16.53
CA ASN A 93 -3.15 19.90 15.54
C ASN A 93 -2.62 18.83 14.55
N CYS A 94 -3.48 18.01 13.97
CA CYS A 94 -3.09 17.27 12.75
C CYS A 94 -3.15 18.26 11.59
N SER A 95 -2.07 19.01 11.38
CA SER A 95 -1.97 19.93 10.24
C SER A 95 -2.31 19.15 8.96
N ALA A 96 -3.28 19.67 8.20
CA ALA A 96 -3.94 18.94 7.13
C ALA A 96 -2.97 18.55 6.01
N ALA A 97 -2.04 19.45 5.66
CA ALA A 97 -1.07 19.23 4.60
C ALA A 97 -0.11 18.04 4.85
N PRO A 98 0.60 17.92 5.99
CA PRO A 98 1.38 16.73 6.33
C PRO A 98 0.58 15.45 6.26
N THR A 99 -0.60 15.50 6.85
CA THR A 99 -1.47 14.33 7.01
C THR A 99 -1.90 13.84 5.63
N PHE A 100 -2.24 14.75 4.72
CA PHE A 100 -2.57 14.44 3.34
C PHE A 100 -1.41 13.84 2.55
N LEU A 101 -0.19 14.39 2.67
CA LEU A 101 1.01 13.84 2.02
C LEU A 101 1.35 12.43 2.55
N LEU A 102 1.15 12.19 3.84
CA LEU A 102 1.36 10.87 4.43
C LEU A 102 0.27 9.88 4.03
N LEU A 103 -0.99 10.30 4.06
CA LEU A 103 -2.13 9.49 3.61
C LEU A 103 -1.99 9.12 2.14
N SER A 104 -1.65 10.06 1.25
CA SER A 104 -1.42 9.75 -0.17
C SER A 104 -0.26 8.77 -0.36
N SER A 105 0.81 8.86 0.44
CA SER A 105 1.89 7.88 0.41
C SER A 105 1.45 6.50 0.92
N ILE A 106 0.59 6.43 1.94
CA ILE A 106 0.07 5.16 2.48
C ILE A 106 -0.88 4.52 1.47
N LEU A 107 -1.86 5.28 1.01
CA LEU A 107 -2.88 4.86 0.05
C LEU A 107 -2.24 4.45 -1.27
N GLY A 108 -1.26 5.22 -1.78
CA GLY A 108 -0.58 4.91 -3.03
C GLY A 108 0.17 3.57 -2.99
N ARG A 109 0.79 3.21 -1.86
CA ARG A 109 1.43 1.90 -1.69
C ARG A 109 0.41 0.78 -1.52
N ALA A 110 -0.65 1.02 -0.74
CA ALA A 110 -1.70 0.03 -0.50
C ALA A 110 -2.58 -0.24 -1.74
N ALA A 111 -2.65 0.72 -2.69
CA ALA A 111 -3.50 0.62 -3.88
C ALA A 111 -2.92 -0.27 -4.99
N VAL A 112 -1.65 -0.67 -4.94
CA VAL A 112 -1.01 -1.44 -6.03
C VAL A 112 -1.72 -2.78 -6.27
N ALA A 113 -1.89 -3.59 -5.22
CA ALA A 113 -2.56 -4.88 -5.29
C ALA A 113 -4.04 -4.79 -5.73
N PRO A 114 -4.91 -3.96 -5.09
CA PRO A 114 -6.32 -3.87 -5.49
C PRO A 114 -6.51 -3.35 -6.90
N VAL A 115 -5.75 -2.34 -7.33
CA VAL A 115 -5.83 -1.84 -8.70
C VAL A 115 -5.42 -2.94 -9.68
N THR A 116 -4.33 -3.67 -9.40
CA THR A 116 -3.90 -4.79 -10.25
C THR A 116 -4.98 -5.86 -10.33
N TRP A 117 -5.60 -6.24 -9.21
CA TRP A 117 -6.72 -7.19 -9.17
C TRP A 117 -7.89 -6.74 -10.04
N SER A 118 -8.35 -5.50 -9.85
CA SER A 118 -9.48 -4.96 -10.60
C SER A 118 -9.19 -4.86 -12.11
N VAL A 119 -8.00 -4.40 -12.48
CA VAL A 119 -7.56 -4.31 -13.88
C VAL A 119 -7.56 -5.70 -14.52
N ILE A 120 -6.92 -6.70 -13.91
CA ILE A 120 -6.83 -8.03 -14.51
C ILE A 120 -8.20 -8.73 -14.51
N SER A 121 -9.06 -8.49 -13.51
CA SER A 121 -10.45 -8.97 -13.49
C SER A 121 -11.29 -8.41 -14.65
N LEU A 122 -11.14 -7.12 -14.94
CA LEU A 122 -11.79 -6.45 -16.07
C LEU A 122 -11.22 -6.90 -17.42
N LEU A 123 -9.89 -7.03 -17.53
CA LEU A 123 -9.26 -7.47 -18.78
C LEU A 123 -9.62 -8.92 -19.16
N ARG A 124 -9.77 -9.82 -18.19
CA ARG A 124 -10.30 -11.17 -18.45
C ARG A 124 -11.77 -11.12 -18.86
N GLY A 125 -12.55 -10.30 -18.17
CA GLY A 125 -13.96 -10.00 -18.46
C GLY A 125 -14.97 -11.04 -17.96
N GLU A 126 -14.54 -12.19 -17.43
CA GLU A 126 -15.44 -13.29 -17.02
C GLU A 126 -16.41 -12.87 -15.90
N ALA A 127 -15.90 -12.20 -14.86
CA ALA A 127 -16.73 -11.70 -13.76
C ALA A 127 -17.70 -10.60 -14.20
N TYR A 128 -17.28 -9.76 -15.14
CA TYR A 128 -18.10 -8.68 -15.72
C TYR A 128 -19.21 -9.25 -16.61
N VAL A 129 -18.89 -10.22 -17.47
CA VAL A 129 -19.87 -10.96 -18.27
C VAL A 129 -20.88 -11.64 -17.36
N CYS A 130 -20.43 -12.34 -16.31
CA CYS A 130 -21.32 -12.95 -15.33
C CYS A 130 -22.24 -11.90 -14.67
N ALA A 131 -21.71 -10.75 -14.26
CA ALA A 131 -22.50 -9.71 -13.59
C ALA A 131 -23.56 -9.05 -14.48
N LEU A 132 -23.25 -8.82 -15.77
CA LEU A 132 -24.08 -7.96 -16.62
C LEU A 132 -24.85 -8.69 -17.73
N SER A 133 -24.67 -10.00 -17.90
CA SER A 133 -25.39 -10.74 -18.96
C SER A 133 -26.90 -10.55 -18.88
N GLU A 134 -27.47 -10.57 -17.67
CA GLU A 134 -28.92 -10.46 -17.46
C GLU A 134 -29.51 -9.07 -17.80
N PHE A 135 -28.67 -8.03 -17.90
CA PHE A 135 -29.10 -6.65 -18.17
C PHE A 135 -28.94 -6.23 -19.63
N VAL A 136 -28.49 -7.14 -20.50
CA VAL A 136 -28.39 -6.85 -21.94
C VAL A 136 -29.79 -6.73 -22.52
N ASP A 137 -30.05 -5.60 -23.18
CA ASP A 137 -31.35 -5.35 -23.79
C ASP A 137 -31.63 -6.36 -24.93
N PRO A 138 -32.65 -7.23 -24.79
CA PRO A 138 -32.96 -8.23 -25.81
C PRO A 138 -33.39 -7.60 -27.14
N SER A 139 -33.90 -6.36 -27.14
CA SER A 139 -34.28 -5.66 -28.38
C SER A 139 -33.08 -5.42 -29.31
N SER A 140 -31.88 -5.25 -28.72
CA SER A 140 -30.63 -5.10 -29.47
C SER A 140 -30.19 -6.39 -30.17
N LEU A 141 -30.70 -7.55 -29.74
CA LEU A 141 -30.43 -8.86 -30.35
C LEU A 141 -31.42 -9.19 -31.47
N THR A 142 -32.68 -8.75 -31.32
CA THR A 142 -33.76 -8.97 -32.32
C THR A 142 -33.65 -8.09 -33.56
N ALA A 143 -32.70 -7.15 -33.60
CA ALA A 143 -32.46 -6.31 -34.79
C ALA A 143 -31.88 -7.12 -35.97
N ARG A 144 -31.40 -8.34 -35.71
CA ARG A 144 -31.01 -9.32 -36.72
C ARG A 144 -32.21 -10.21 -37.04
N GLU A 145 -32.32 -10.69 -38.28
CA GLU A 145 -33.48 -11.43 -38.84
C GLU A 145 -33.98 -12.65 -38.02
N GLU A 146 -33.24 -13.03 -36.97
CA GLU A 146 -33.57 -14.11 -36.05
C GLU A 146 -34.23 -13.58 -34.76
N HIS A 147 -35.43 -14.10 -34.47
CA HIS A 147 -36.21 -13.68 -33.32
C HIS A 147 -35.66 -14.30 -32.03
N PHE A 148 -34.98 -13.48 -31.21
CA PHE A 148 -34.62 -13.86 -29.85
C PHE A 148 -35.89 -14.05 -28.99
N PRO A 149 -36.02 -15.15 -28.22
CA PRO A 149 -37.20 -15.42 -27.38
C PRO A 149 -37.32 -14.41 -26.22
N SER A 150 -38.18 -13.41 -26.40
CA SER A 150 -38.34 -12.29 -25.45
C SER A 150 -39.02 -12.67 -24.13
N ALA A 151 -39.91 -13.68 -24.13
CA ALA A 151 -40.73 -14.04 -22.97
C ALA A 151 -39.91 -14.47 -21.74
N HIS A 152 -38.71 -15.01 -21.93
CA HIS A 152 -37.81 -15.45 -20.86
C HIS A 152 -36.39 -14.88 -21.05
N ALA A 153 -36.28 -13.70 -21.66
CA ALA A 153 -35.01 -13.09 -22.06
C ALA A 153 -34.00 -13.02 -20.91
N THR A 154 -34.39 -12.48 -19.76
CA THR A 154 -33.51 -12.31 -18.59
C THR A 154 -32.99 -13.66 -18.07
N GLU A 155 -33.83 -14.69 -18.02
CA GLU A 155 -33.43 -16.03 -17.57
C GLU A 155 -32.48 -16.69 -18.55
N ILE A 156 -32.75 -16.56 -19.85
CA ILE A 156 -31.89 -17.08 -20.92
C ILE A 156 -30.53 -16.39 -20.88
N LEU A 157 -30.52 -15.06 -20.79
CA LEU A 157 -29.32 -14.23 -20.72
C LEU A 157 -28.51 -14.51 -19.45
N ALA A 158 -29.15 -14.72 -18.30
CA ALA A 158 -28.46 -15.09 -17.06
C ALA A 158 -27.69 -16.42 -17.17
N ARG A 159 -28.07 -17.32 -18.07
CA ARG A 159 -27.40 -18.62 -18.29
C ARG A 159 -26.30 -18.57 -19.36
N PHE A 160 -26.15 -17.48 -20.10
CA PHE A 160 -25.11 -17.32 -21.13
C PHE A 160 -23.69 -17.59 -20.60
N PRO A 161 -23.28 -17.10 -19.41
CA PRO A 161 -21.95 -17.34 -18.86
C PRO A 161 -21.63 -18.82 -18.58
N CYS A 162 -22.62 -19.65 -18.24
CA CYS A 162 -22.41 -21.07 -17.92
C CYS A 162 -22.39 -22.00 -19.14
N LYS A 163 -22.69 -21.48 -20.34
CA LYS A 163 -22.77 -22.26 -21.58
C LYS A 163 -23.81 -23.40 -21.55
N GLU A 164 -24.86 -23.27 -20.74
CA GLU A 164 -25.92 -24.29 -20.55
C GLU A 164 -27.09 -24.19 -21.54
N ASN A 165 -27.05 -23.22 -22.45
CA ASN A 165 -28.17 -22.97 -23.38
C ASN A 165 -28.13 -23.88 -24.61
N PRO A 166 -29.29 -24.18 -25.21
CA PRO A 166 -29.38 -24.96 -26.43
C PRO A 166 -28.60 -24.31 -27.58
N ASP A 167 -28.08 -25.14 -28.49
CA ASP A 167 -27.15 -24.73 -29.56
C ASP A 167 -27.72 -23.63 -30.48
N ASN A 168 -29.05 -23.53 -30.59
CA ASN A 168 -29.73 -22.47 -31.35
C ASN A 168 -29.54 -21.06 -30.77
N LEU A 169 -29.04 -20.93 -29.54
CA LEU A 169 -28.72 -19.66 -28.89
C LEU A 169 -27.21 -19.39 -28.83
N SER A 170 -26.39 -20.22 -29.47
CA SER A 170 -24.93 -20.11 -29.46
C SER A 170 -24.44 -18.79 -30.07
N ASP A 171 -25.00 -18.38 -31.22
CA ASP A 171 -24.64 -17.12 -31.89
C ASP A 171 -24.98 -15.89 -31.03
N PHE A 172 -26.16 -15.86 -30.42
CA PHE A 172 -26.55 -14.80 -29.48
C PHE A 172 -25.65 -14.78 -28.24
N ARG A 173 -25.29 -15.95 -27.71
CA ARG A 173 -24.38 -16.07 -26.57
C ARG A 173 -23.00 -15.52 -26.89
N GLU A 174 -22.46 -15.84 -28.06
CA GLU A 174 -21.16 -15.33 -28.50
C GLU A 174 -21.20 -13.82 -28.74
N GLU A 175 -22.26 -13.29 -29.34
CA GLU A 175 -22.44 -11.85 -29.54
C GLU A 175 -22.48 -11.10 -28.19
N VAL A 176 -23.33 -11.54 -27.26
CA VAL A 176 -23.46 -10.94 -25.94
C VAL A 176 -22.16 -11.04 -25.15
N SER A 177 -21.52 -12.21 -25.15
CA SER A 177 -20.24 -12.42 -24.47
C SER A 177 -19.17 -11.51 -25.06
N ARG A 178 -19.09 -11.39 -26.39
CA ARG A 178 -18.14 -10.50 -27.08
C ARG A 178 -18.37 -9.03 -26.73
N ARG A 179 -19.62 -8.57 -26.75
CA ARG A 179 -19.99 -7.19 -26.40
C ARG A 179 -19.59 -6.85 -24.97
N LEU A 180 -20.01 -7.68 -24.00
CA LEU A 180 -19.71 -7.45 -22.59
C LEU A 180 -18.21 -7.59 -22.28
N ARG A 181 -17.51 -8.50 -22.96
CA ARG A 181 -16.06 -8.65 -22.80
C ARG A 181 -15.31 -7.45 -23.34
N TYR A 182 -15.73 -6.89 -24.48
CA TYR A 182 -15.20 -5.63 -25.00
C TYR A 182 -15.42 -4.47 -24.00
N GLU A 183 -16.64 -4.31 -23.49
CA GLU A 183 -16.95 -3.28 -22.48
C GLU A 183 -16.07 -3.45 -21.23
N SER A 184 -15.91 -4.68 -20.74
CA SER A 184 -15.05 -4.97 -19.59
C SER A 184 -13.58 -4.61 -19.85
N GLN A 185 -13.04 -5.01 -21.00
CA GLN A 185 -11.66 -4.71 -21.38
C GLN A 185 -11.44 -3.21 -21.57
N LEU A 186 -12.41 -2.49 -22.13
CA LEU A 186 -12.38 -1.04 -22.25
C LEU A 186 -12.30 -0.39 -20.87
N PHE A 187 -13.14 -0.81 -19.91
CA PHE A 187 -13.05 -0.31 -18.52
C PHE A 187 -11.71 -0.66 -17.87
N GLY A 188 -11.15 -1.85 -18.13
CA GLY A 188 -9.83 -2.24 -17.66
C GLY A 188 -8.72 -1.30 -18.16
N TRP A 189 -8.71 -0.98 -19.46
CA TRP A 189 -7.75 -0.05 -20.05
C TRP A 189 -7.95 1.40 -19.59
N LEU A 190 -9.20 1.85 -19.45
CA LEU A 190 -9.51 3.17 -18.90
C LEU A 190 -9.03 3.29 -17.47
N LEU A 191 -9.22 2.26 -16.64
CA LEU A 191 -8.71 2.22 -15.26
C LEU A 191 -7.19 2.33 -15.21
N ILE A 192 -6.46 1.61 -16.08
CA ILE A 192 -4.99 1.74 -16.20
C ILE A 192 -4.62 3.20 -16.53
N GLY A 193 -5.27 3.79 -17.54
CA GLY A 193 -5.00 5.16 -17.97
C GLY A 193 -5.25 6.19 -16.86
N VAL A 194 -6.39 6.10 -16.18
CA VAL A 194 -6.75 6.98 -15.06
C VAL A 194 -5.74 6.85 -13.92
N VAL A 195 -5.37 5.63 -13.53
CA VAL A 195 -4.39 5.40 -12.46
C VAL A 195 -3.03 5.96 -12.84
N ALA A 196 -2.57 5.76 -14.08
CA ALA A 196 -1.29 6.29 -14.55
C ALA A 196 -1.26 7.82 -14.51
N ILE A 197 -2.32 8.48 -14.96
CA ILE A 197 -2.47 9.95 -14.89
C ILE A 197 -2.49 10.42 -13.44
N LEU A 198 -3.25 9.77 -12.56
CA LEU A 198 -3.30 10.12 -11.13
C LEU A 198 -1.93 9.99 -10.47
N VAL A 199 -1.18 8.91 -10.74
CA VAL A 199 0.17 8.71 -10.21
C VAL A 199 1.11 9.80 -10.74
N PHE A 200 1.04 10.13 -12.03
CA PHE A 200 1.83 11.19 -12.63
C PHE A 200 1.54 12.56 -11.99
N LEU A 201 0.27 12.96 -11.92
CA LEU A 201 -0.15 14.21 -11.30
C LEU A 201 0.25 14.28 -9.83
N THR A 202 0.08 13.19 -9.07
CA THR A 202 0.49 13.15 -7.65
C THR A 202 2.00 13.31 -7.49
N LYS A 203 2.80 12.73 -8.40
CA LYS A 203 4.26 12.90 -8.41
C LYS A 203 4.66 14.33 -8.77
N CYS A 204 4.04 14.92 -9.78
CA CYS A 204 4.25 16.31 -10.17
C CYS A 204 3.89 17.28 -9.04
N LEU A 205 2.71 17.11 -8.43
CA LEU A 205 2.26 17.92 -7.29
C LEU A 205 3.17 17.74 -6.08
N LYS A 206 3.61 16.52 -5.77
CA LYS A 206 4.55 16.28 -4.68
C LYS A 206 5.87 17.03 -4.92
N HIS A 207 6.39 17.01 -6.14
CA HIS A 207 7.64 17.69 -6.46
C HIS A 207 7.48 19.21 -6.48
N TYR A 208 6.38 19.72 -7.04
CA TYR A 208 6.05 21.13 -7.07
C TYR A 208 5.83 21.72 -5.66
N CYS A 209 5.15 20.97 -4.77
CA CYS A 209 4.90 21.38 -3.40
C CYS A 209 6.05 21.02 -2.43
N SER A 210 7.12 20.38 -2.89
CA SER A 210 8.25 20.05 -2.02
C SER A 210 9.12 21.29 -1.84
N PRO A 211 9.35 21.75 -0.60
CA PRO A 211 10.28 22.85 -0.34
C PRO A 211 11.74 22.42 -0.51
N LEU A 212 12.00 21.11 -0.65
CA LEU A 212 13.33 20.53 -0.70
C LEU A 212 13.81 20.34 -2.13
N SER A 213 15.07 20.71 -2.38
CA SER A 213 15.74 20.32 -3.61
C SER A 213 15.90 18.79 -3.68
N TYR A 214 15.97 18.22 -4.89
CA TYR A 214 16.16 16.79 -5.13
C TYR A 214 17.32 16.19 -4.31
N ARG A 215 18.44 16.92 -4.17
CA ARG A 215 19.59 16.48 -3.36
C ARG A 215 19.29 16.44 -1.86
N GLN A 216 18.53 17.41 -1.36
CA GLN A 216 18.12 17.44 0.05
C GLN A 216 17.10 16.35 0.36
N GLU A 217 16.17 16.06 -0.55
CA GLU A 217 15.24 14.92 -0.40
C GLU A 217 15.99 13.59 -0.34
N ALA A 218 16.97 13.38 -1.23
CA ALA A 218 17.78 12.17 -1.25
C ALA A 218 18.59 12.01 0.05
N TYR A 219 19.22 13.09 0.52
CA TYR A 219 19.92 13.10 1.81
C TYR A 219 18.97 12.82 2.97
N TRP A 220 17.79 13.46 3.00
CA TRP A 220 16.81 13.26 4.06
C TRP A 220 16.30 11.81 4.12
N ALA A 221 16.03 11.20 2.95
CA ALA A 221 15.64 9.79 2.86
C ALA A 221 16.75 8.86 3.39
N GLN A 222 18.01 9.13 3.02
CA GLN A 222 19.16 8.35 3.48
C GLN A 222 19.42 8.53 4.98
N TYR A 223 19.32 9.76 5.50
CA TYR A 223 19.42 10.05 6.93
C TYR A 223 18.36 9.25 7.71
N ARG A 224 17.11 9.26 7.26
CA ARG A 224 16.01 8.54 7.92
C ARG A 224 16.23 7.03 7.93
N ALA A 225 16.72 6.45 6.83
CA ALA A 225 17.04 5.03 6.77
C ALA A 225 18.19 4.66 7.72
N ASN A 226 19.25 5.47 7.77
CA ASN A 226 20.38 5.25 8.68
C ASN A 226 19.99 5.43 10.15
N GLU A 227 19.18 6.46 10.47
CA GLU A 227 18.65 6.71 11.80
C GLU A 227 17.83 5.51 12.30
N ASP A 228 16.91 4.98 11.49
CA ASP A 228 16.10 3.81 11.85
C ASP A 228 16.97 2.56 12.08
N GLN A 229 17.93 2.30 11.19
CA GLN A 229 18.85 1.16 11.33
C GLN A 229 19.71 1.25 12.60
N LEU A 230 20.24 2.44 12.90
CA LEU A 230 21.02 2.67 14.12
C LEU A 230 20.15 2.59 15.38
N PHE A 231 18.93 3.14 15.32
CA PHE A 231 17.99 3.12 16.44
C PHE A 231 17.61 1.68 16.82
N GLN A 232 17.28 0.84 15.84
CA GLN A 232 16.92 -0.57 16.08
C GLN A 232 18.08 -1.35 16.70
N ARG A 233 19.29 -1.23 16.15
CA ARG A 233 20.50 -1.88 16.71
C ARG A 233 20.79 -1.42 18.13
N THR A 234 20.70 -0.12 18.39
CA THR A 234 20.95 0.45 19.72
C THR A 234 19.89 0.01 20.72
N ALA A 235 18.62 -0.03 20.31
CA ALA A 235 17.52 -0.51 21.14
C ALA A 235 17.68 -2.00 21.51
N GLU A 236 18.12 -2.84 20.55
CA GLU A 236 18.41 -4.25 20.78
C GLU A 236 19.51 -4.41 21.85
N VAL A 237 20.67 -3.76 21.67
CA VAL A 237 21.78 -3.81 22.62
C VAL A 237 21.36 -3.29 24.00
N HIS A 238 20.73 -2.11 24.06
CA HIS A 238 20.25 -1.53 25.31
C HIS A 238 19.29 -2.47 26.04
N SER A 239 18.33 -3.07 25.33
CA SER A 239 17.36 -4.00 25.91
C SER A 239 18.02 -5.26 26.49
N ARG A 240 19.06 -5.77 25.82
CA ARG A 240 19.81 -6.95 26.26
C ARG A 240 20.61 -6.67 27.53
N VAL A 241 21.29 -5.53 27.61
CA VAL A 241 22.04 -5.11 28.81
C VAL A 241 21.08 -4.92 30.00
N LEU A 242 19.96 -4.22 29.79
CA LEU A 242 18.98 -4.00 30.85
C LEU A 242 18.37 -5.32 31.36
N ALA A 243 18.04 -6.24 30.45
CA ALA A 243 17.55 -7.57 30.80
C ALA A 243 18.59 -8.36 31.60
N ALA A 244 19.86 -8.33 31.19
CA ALA A 244 20.95 -8.99 31.90
C ALA A 244 21.12 -8.45 33.33
N ASN A 245 21.01 -7.13 33.52
CA ASN A 245 21.06 -6.51 34.85
C ASN A 245 19.90 -6.94 35.75
N ASN A 246 18.68 -7.01 35.21
CA ASN A 246 17.51 -7.48 35.95
C ASN A 246 17.60 -8.96 36.34
N VAL A 247 18.06 -9.82 35.41
CA VAL A 247 18.29 -11.26 35.66
C VAL A 247 19.37 -11.44 36.72
N ARG A 248 20.50 -10.71 36.61
CA ARG A 248 21.57 -10.73 37.60
C ARG A 248 21.08 -10.28 38.98
N ARG A 249 20.20 -9.28 39.06
CA ARG A 249 19.61 -8.82 40.33
C ARG A 249 18.68 -9.87 40.96
N PHE A 250 18.02 -10.70 40.15
CA PHE A 250 17.12 -11.75 40.61
C PHE A 250 17.86 -13.04 41.04
N PHE A 251 18.77 -13.54 40.21
CA PHE A 251 19.50 -14.80 40.46
C PHE A 251 20.84 -14.63 41.16
N GLY A 252 21.40 -13.42 41.22
CA GLY A 252 22.76 -13.14 41.69
C GLY A 252 23.85 -13.28 40.61
N PHE A 253 23.53 -13.91 39.47
CA PHE A 253 24.42 -14.04 38.32
C PHE A 253 23.59 -14.05 37.01
N VAL A 254 24.28 -13.95 35.88
CA VAL A 254 23.69 -14.10 34.54
C VAL A 254 24.68 -14.89 33.69
N ALA A 255 24.21 -15.93 33.02
CA ALA A 255 25.03 -16.70 32.09
C ALA A 255 25.04 -15.99 30.73
N LEU A 256 26.21 -15.57 30.27
CA LEU A 256 26.40 -14.79 29.05
C LEU A 256 27.43 -15.47 28.15
N ASN A 257 27.31 -15.23 26.85
CA ASN A 257 28.37 -15.56 25.90
C ASN A 257 29.40 -14.40 25.88
N LYS A 258 30.60 -14.66 25.36
CA LYS A 258 31.68 -13.65 25.29
C LYS A 258 31.23 -12.34 24.65
N ASP A 259 30.50 -12.42 23.54
CA ASP A 259 29.99 -11.24 22.83
C ASP A 259 29.04 -10.40 23.71
N ASP A 260 28.18 -11.05 24.50
CA ASP A 260 27.25 -10.35 25.39
C ASP A 260 27.94 -9.79 26.64
N GLU A 261 28.98 -10.47 27.14
CA GLU A 261 29.84 -9.94 28.21
C GLU A 261 30.56 -8.67 27.76
N GLU A 262 31.13 -8.66 26.54
CA GLU A 262 31.73 -7.47 25.95
C GLU A 262 30.72 -6.34 25.76
N LEU A 263 29.50 -6.64 25.30
CA LEU A 263 28.44 -5.63 25.16
C LEU A 263 28.08 -4.98 26.50
N ILE A 264 27.94 -5.78 27.56
CA ILE A 264 27.60 -5.26 28.90
C ILE A 264 28.76 -4.46 29.49
N ALA A 265 30.00 -4.89 29.28
CA ALA A 265 31.18 -4.17 29.75
C ALA A 265 31.38 -2.82 29.03
N ASN A 266 31.11 -2.79 27.72
CA ASN A 266 31.28 -1.58 26.90
C ASN A 266 30.15 -0.57 27.07
N PHE A 267 28.93 -1.02 27.37
CA PHE A 267 27.74 -0.18 27.42
C PHE A 267 26.97 -0.37 28.72
N PRO A 268 27.46 0.14 29.87
CA PRO A 268 26.73 0.07 31.13
C PRO A 268 25.44 0.90 31.05
N VAL A 269 24.31 0.28 31.38
CA VAL A 269 22.98 0.92 31.37
C VAL A 269 22.40 0.86 32.78
N GLU A 270 22.12 2.04 33.36
CA GLU A 270 21.49 2.16 34.68
C GLU A 270 19.97 2.28 34.62
N GLY A 271 19.44 2.84 33.53
CA GLY A 271 18.01 3.07 33.39
C GLY A 271 17.59 3.44 31.97
N THR A 272 16.29 3.35 31.73
CA THR A 272 15.69 3.69 30.45
C THR A 272 15.16 5.11 30.48
N GLN A 273 15.18 5.77 29.33
CA GLN A 273 14.59 7.09 29.18
C GLN A 273 13.10 7.08 29.60
N PRO A 274 12.61 8.10 30.34
CA PRO A 274 11.23 8.16 30.80
C PRO A 274 10.21 8.24 29.64
N ARG A 275 9.00 7.71 29.88
CA ARG A 275 7.86 7.75 28.92
C ARG A 275 7.63 9.10 28.21
N PRO A 276 7.67 10.29 28.85
CA PRO A 276 7.44 11.55 28.15
C PRO A 276 8.44 11.79 27.00
N GLN A 277 9.67 11.33 27.15
CA GLN A 277 10.73 11.53 26.17
C GLN A 277 10.58 10.55 25.00
N TRP A 278 10.15 9.31 25.27
CA TRP A 278 9.71 8.38 24.23
C TRP A 278 8.57 8.95 23.38
N ASN A 279 7.59 9.56 24.03
CA ASN A 279 6.48 10.20 23.32
C ASN A 279 6.95 11.39 22.45
N ALA A 280 7.96 12.14 22.90
CA ALA A 280 8.48 13.30 22.16
C ALA A 280 9.17 12.92 20.83
N ILE A 281 9.85 11.76 20.79
CA ILE A 281 10.51 11.26 19.58
C ILE A 281 9.57 10.45 18.67
N THR A 282 8.40 10.05 19.17
CA THR A 282 7.43 9.21 18.44
C THR A 282 6.61 10.02 17.43
N GLY A 283 6.33 9.40 16.28
CA GLY A 283 5.45 9.92 15.23
C GLY A 283 6.19 10.33 13.97
N VAL A 284 5.45 10.90 13.01
CA VAL A 284 6.03 11.34 11.76
C VAL A 284 6.59 12.74 11.92
N TYR A 285 7.74 13.00 11.29
CA TYR A 285 8.32 14.34 11.22
C TYR A 285 8.38 14.74 9.76
N LEU A 286 7.64 15.78 9.39
CA LEU A 286 7.95 16.49 8.16
C LEU A 286 9.24 17.28 8.36
N TYR A 287 10.04 17.35 7.31
CA TYR A 287 11.15 18.28 7.24
C TYR A 287 10.68 19.69 7.62
N ARG A 288 11.39 20.32 8.55
CA ARG A 288 11.18 21.70 8.95
C ARG A 288 12.53 22.34 9.14
N GLU A 289 12.68 23.55 8.65
CA GLU A 289 13.83 24.39 8.96
C GLU A 289 13.50 25.26 10.18
N ASN A 290 14.44 25.35 11.11
CA ASN A 290 14.34 26.28 12.21
C ASN A 290 15.54 27.23 12.12
N GLN A 291 15.30 28.51 11.83
CA GLN A 291 16.36 29.54 11.73
C GLN A 291 17.50 29.15 10.76
N GLY A 292 17.16 28.52 9.63
CA GLY A 292 18.13 28.05 8.64
C GLY A 292 18.83 26.72 8.97
N LEU A 293 18.56 26.12 10.13
CA LEU A 293 19.04 24.79 10.49
C LEU A 293 18.01 23.72 10.09
N PRO A 294 18.40 22.73 9.26
CA PRO A 294 17.51 21.66 8.84
C PRO A 294 17.30 20.65 9.96
N LEU A 295 16.03 20.34 10.26
CA LEU A 295 15.66 19.24 11.15
C LEU A 295 15.14 18.06 10.31
N TYR A 296 15.78 16.91 10.46
CA TYR A 296 15.53 15.73 9.63
C TYR A 296 14.59 14.71 10.29
N SER A 297 14.43 14.76 11.61
CA SER A 297 13.58 13.85 12.37
C SER A 297 13.16 14.46 13.72
N ARG A 298 12.20 13.82 14.40
CA ARG A 298 11.87 14.18 15.79
C ARG A 298 13.02 13.93 16.75
N LEU A 299 13.77 12.86 16.53
CA LEU A 299 14.94 12.53 17.32
C LEU A 299 16.00 13.63 17.18
N HIS A 300 16.25 14.11 15.96
CA HIS A 300 17.14 15.24 15.71
C HIS A 300 16.63 16.51 16.42
N LYS A 301 15.32 16.83 16.30
CA LYS A 301 14.72 17.97 17.02
C LYS A 301 14.89 17.86 18.54
N TRP A 302 14.64 16.68 19.09
CA TRP A 302 14.79 16.40 20.51
C TRP A 302 16.25 16.54 20.98
N ALA A 303 17.20 15.99 20.21
CA ALA A 303 18.63 16.06 20.52
C ALA A 303 19.19 17.49 20.50
N GLN A 304 18.66 18.36 19.62
CA GLN A 304 19.03 19.78 19.56
C GLN A 304 18.41 20.63 20.69
N GLY A 305 17.64 20.04 21.61
CA GLY A 305 17.03 20.76 22.72
C GLY A 305 15.87 21.70 22.31
N LEU A 306 15.37 21.58 21.08
CA LEU A 306 14.29 22.43 20.53
C LEU A 306 12.87 22.02 21.02
N ALA A 307 12.80 21.23 22.08
CA ALA A 307 11.56 20.75 22.70
C ALA A 307 11.57 21.15 24.17
N GLY A 308 11.05 22.33 24.53
CA GLY A 308 11.08 22.73 25.95
C GLY A 308 10.44 24.04 26.41
N ASN A 309 10.19 25.05 25.58
CA ASN A 309 9.54 26.28 26.04
C ASN A 309 8.33 26.65 25.17
N GLY A 310 7.18 26.79 25.83
CA GLY A 310 5.96 27.33 25.22
C GLY A 310 6.17 28.73 24.65
N ALA A 311 5.30 29.11 23.71
CA ALA A 311 5.21 30.44 23.11
C ALA A 311 6.29 30.86 22.09
N ALA A 312 6.78 29.95 21.26
CA ALA A 312 7.23 30.36 19.93
C ALA A 312 5.98 30.41 19.03
N PRO A 313 5.61 31.59 18.47
CA PRO A 313 4.44 31.68 17.61
C PRO A 313 4.63 30.77 16.41
N ASP A 314 3.54 30.13 16.00
CA ASP A 314 3.41 29.37 14.76
C ASP A 314 3.68 30.30 13.56
N ASN A 315 4.94 30.67 13.34
CA ASN A 315 5.38 31.58 12.30
C ASN A 315 6.29 30.82 11.34
N VAL A 316 5.64 30.03 10.49
CA VAL A 316 5.69 29.99 9.02
C VAL A 316 5.02 28.67 8.67
N GLU A 317 3.70 28.69 8.84
CA GLU A 317 2.82 27.94 7.96
C GLU A 317 3.13 28.47 6.56
N MET A 318 3.81 27.70 5.71
CA MET A 318 3.65 27.91 4.27
C MET A 318 2.22 27.46 3.94
N ALA A 319 1.29 28.34 4.32
CA ALA A 319 0.05 28.52 3.63
C ALA A 319 0.40 28.56 2.15
N LEU A 320 -0.22 27.65 1.41
CA LEU A 320 -0.55 27.85 0.00
C LEU A 320 -1.04 29.29 -0.12
N LEU A 321 -0.17 30.20 -0.54
CA LEU A 321 -0.58 31.55 -0.89
C LEU A 321 -1.46 31.40 -2.13
N PRO A 322 -2.72 31.86 -2.09
CA PRO A 322 -3.52 31.97 -3.28
C PRO A 322 -2.94 33.13 -4.10
N SER A 323 -2.47 32.81 -5.29
CA SER A 323 -2.37 33.69 -6.45
C SER A 323 -2.59 32.82 -7.67
#